data_AF-A0A7W6BMX1-F1
#
_entry.id   AF-A0A7W6BMX1-F1
#
_cell.length_a   1.000
_cell.length_b   1.000
_cell.length_c   1.000
_cell.angle_alpha   90.00
_cell.angle_beta   90.00
_cell.angle_gamma   90.00
#
_symmetry.space_group_name_H-M   'P 1'
#
loop_
_entity.id
_entity.type
_entity.pdbx_description
1 polymer ?
#
loop_
_entity_poly.entity_id
_entity_poly.type
_entity_poly.pdbx_seq_one_letter_code
_entity_poly.pdbx_strand_id
1 'polypeptide(L)'
;MRQDAAWAAKSSGLTAPDGPLHVALTFYPPDKRRRDLDGCISACKAYLDGLADALGVDDSRFTLSARIAPFCAHQGEVKIEVRG
;
A
#
# COMPACT_ATOMS: atom_id res chain seq x y z
N MET A 1 -3.81 9.32 -12.20
CA MET A 1 -3.43 8.29 -11.20
C MET A 1 -3.44 8.90 -9.80
N ARG A 2 -4.62 9.34 -9.32
CA ARG A 2 -4.85 9.89 -7.97
C ARG A 2 -6.19 9.42 -7.37
N GLN A 3 -7.02 8.72 -8.15
CA GLN A 3 -8.43 8.49 -7.81
C GLN A 3 -8.76 7.01 -7.55
N ASP A 4 -7.97 6.05 -8.03
CA ASP A 4 -8.29 4.62 -7.84
C ASP A 4 -7.92 4.07 -6.45
N ALA A 5 -7.07 4.80 -5.71
CA ALA A 5 -6.56 4.45 -4.39
C ALA A 5 -7.61 4.40 -3.29
N ALA A 6 -8.53 5.37 -3.31
CA ALA A 6 -9.46 5.61 -2.22
C ALA A 6 -10.48 4.48 -2.05
N TRP A 7 -10.59 3.57 -3.04
CA TRP A 7 -11.58 2.50 -3.03
C TRP A 7 -11.14 1.23 -2.28
N ALA A 8 -9.83 0.94 -2.20
CA ALA A 8 -9.35 -0.30 -1.57
C ALA A 8 -9.38 -0.24 -0.03
N ALA A 9 -9.05 0.91 0.56
CA ALA A 9 -9.07 1.08 2.02
C ALA A 9 -10.50 1.10 2.59
N LYS A 10 -11.46 1.63 1.82
CA LYS A 10 -12.87 1.72 2.25
C LYS A 10 -13.60 0.38 2.24
N SER A 11 -13.06 -0.64 1.56
CA SER A 11 -13.69 -1.95 1.43
C SER A 11 -13.35 -2.92 2.56
N SER A 12 -12.37 -2.63 3.41
CA SER A 12 -11.92 -3.60 4.42
C SER A 12 -12.75 -3.57 5.71
N GLY A 13 -13.57 -2.54 5.95
CA GLY A 13 -14.35 -2.41 7.20
C GLY A 13 -13.47 -2.51 8.45
N LEU A 14 -12.17 -2.29 8.30
CA LEU A 14 -11.18 -2.52 9.34
C LEU A 14 -11.26 -1.34 10.30
N THR A 15 -11.93 -1.53 11.42
CA THR A 15 -11.68 -0.70 12.60
C THR A 15 -10.24 -0.97 13.00
N ALA A 16 -9.40 0.06 12.99
CA ALA A 16 -8.00 -0.11 13.36
C ALA A 16 -7.90 -0.60 14.82
N PRO A 17 -7.30 -1.78 15.08
CA PRO A 17 -7.04 -2.22 16.44
C PRO A 17 -6.09 -1.27 17.16
N ASP A 18 -6.20 -1.21 18.48
CA ASP A 18 -5.22 -0.47 19.30
C ASP A 18 -3.89 -1.22 19.28
N GLY A 19 -2.91 -0.68 18.56
CA GLY A 19 -1.57 -1.25 18.45
C GLY A 19 -0.82 -0.86 17.18
N PRO A 20 0.39 -1.42 16.98
CA PRO A 20 1.15 -1.25 15.75
C PRO A 20 0.46 -1.96 14.58
N LEU A 21 0.31 -1.25 13.46
CA LEU A 21 -0.31 -1.76 12.25
C LEU A 21 0.77 -2.10 11.23
N HIS A 22 0.79 -3.34 10.78
CA HIS A 22 1.73 -3.76 9.75
C HIS A 22 1.08 -3.67 8.37
N VAL A 23 1.63 -2.82 7.51
CA VAL A 23 1.17 -2.60 6.13
C VAL A 23 2.18 -3.21 5.16
N ALA A 24 1.75 -4.25 4.45
CA ALA A 24 2.55 -4.92 3.44
C ALA A 24 2.17 -4.46 2.03
N LEU A 25 3.16 -3.93 1.29
CA LEU A 25 3.06 -3.47 -0.09
C LEU A 25 3.72 -4.50 -1.01
N THR A 26 2.94 -5.09 -1.93
CA THR A 26 3.47 -5.95 -2.99
C THR A 26 3.27 -5.28 -4.34
N PHE A 27 4.37 -4.95 -5.01
CA PHE A 27 4.38 -4.31 -6.32
C PHE A 27 4.50 -5.37 -7.42
N TYR A 28 3.52 -5.43 -8.32
CA TYR A 28 3.53 -6.27 -9.50
C TYR A 28 3.84 -5.40 -10.72
N PRO A 29 5.10 -5.40 -11.23
CA PRO A 29 5.47 -4.51 -12.31
C PRO A 29 4.85 -4.97 -13.64
N PRO A 30 4.38 -4.02 -14.49
CA PRO A 30 3.79 -4.32 -15.79
C PRO A 30 4.82 -4.66 -16.88
N ASP A 31 6.10 -4.40 -16.62
CA ASP A 31 7.20 -4.65 -17.53
C ASP A 31 8.40 -5.23 -16.77
N LYS A 32 9.38 -5.76 -17.49
CA LYS A 32 10.62 -6.30 -16.90
C LYS A 32 11.63 -5.21 -16.51
N ARG A 33 11.23 -3.94 -16.50
CA ARG A 33 12.17 -2.86 -16.13
C ARG A 33 12.46 -2.96 -14.64
N ARG A 34 13.74 -2.82 -14.28
CA ARG A 34 14.11 -2.64 -12.88
C ARG A 34 13.44 -1.37 -12.38
N ARG A 35 12.64 -1.50 -11.32
CA ARG A 35 12.10 -0.37 -10.56
C ARG A 35 12.76 -0.34 -9.20
N ASP A 36 13.10 0.86 -8.77
CA ASP A 36 13.62 1.07 -7.43
C ASP A 36 12.49 0.94 -6.43
N LEU A 37 12.71 0.11 -5.42
CA LEU A 37 11.72 -0.19 -4.38
C LEU A 37 11.37 1.09 -3.60
N ASP A 38 12.35 1.95 -3.33
CA ASP A 38 12.15 3.25 -2.68
C ASP A 38 11.29 4.20 -3.53
N GLY A 39 11.46 4.19 -4.85
CA GLY A 39 10.63 4.96 -5.77
C GLY A 39 9.18 4.46 -5.79
N CYS A 40 8.99 3.15 -5.70
CA CYS A 40 7.68 2.53 -5.56
C CYS A 40 7.02 2.87 -4.21
N ILE A 41 7.77 2.82 -3.11
CA ILE A 41 7.28 3.24 -1.77
C ILE A 41 6.90 4.73 -1.80
N SER A 42 7.75 5.59 -2.36
CA SER A 42 7.47 7.03 -2.43
C SER A 42 6.22 7.33 -3.24
N ALA A 43 5.94 6.57 -4.30
CA ALA A 43 4.69 6.69 -5.06
C ALA A 43 3.47 6.22 -4.26
N CYS A 44 3.64 5.23 -3.38
CA CYS A 44 2.61 4.75 -2.46
C CYS A 44 2.43 5.62 -1.21
N LYS A 45 3.28 6.61 -0.95
CA LYS A 45 3.16 7.47 0.23
C LYS A 45 1.79 8.16 0.31
N ALA A 46 1.32 8.73 -0.81
CA ALA A 46 -0.01 9.34 -0.88
C ALA A 46 -1.15 8.34 -0.59
N TYR A 47 -0.93 7.05 -0.85
CA TYR A 47 -1.91 5.99 -0.53
C TYR A 47 -1.90 5.67 0.97
N LEU A 48 -0.72 5.64 1.59
CA LEU A 48 -0.55 5.42 3.03
C LEU A 48 -1.14 6.57 3.84
N ASP A 49 -0.92 7.82 3.40
CA ASP A 49 -1.51 9.01 4.01
C ASP A 49 -3.05 8.91 3.99
N GLY A 50 -3.62 8.57 2.83
CA GLY A 50 -5.08 8.35 2.72
C GLY A 50 -5.61 7.15 3.51
N LEU A 51 -4.78 6.13 3.74
CA LEU A 51 -5.12 4.98 4.59
C LEU A 51 -5.15 5.39 6.07
N ALA A 52 -4.19 6.18 6.53
CA ALA A 52 -4.16 6.72 7.89
C ALA A 52 -5.38 7.62 8.16
N ASP A 53 -5.68 8.53 7.22
CA ASP A 53 -6.86 9.39 7.27
C ASP A 53 -8.17 8.58 7.32
N ALA A 54 -8.27 7.52 6.51
CA ALA A 54 -9.46 6.66 6.45
C ALA A 54 -9.63 5.79 7.70
N LEU A 55 -8.53 5.34 8.32
CA LEU A 55 -8.53 4.55 9.55
C LEU A 55 -8.64 5.41 10.81
N GLY A 56 -8.41 6.72 10.71
CA GLY A 56 -8.40 7.64 11.86
C GLY A 56 -7.25 7.34 12.82
N VAL A 57 -6.13 6.81 12.32
CA VAL A 57 -4.95 6.46 13.11
C VAL A 57 -3.75 7.27 12.70
N ASP A 58 -2.82 7.42 13.64
CA ASP A 58 -1.52 8.02 13.40
C ASP A 58 -0.65 7.09 12.53
N ASP A 59 -0.04 7.65 11.48
CA ASP A 59 0.87 6.95 10.57
C ASP A 59 2.13 6.48 11.29
N SER A 60 2.46 7.06 12.45
CA SER A 60 3.53 6.61 13.35
C SER A 60 3.37 5.17 13.84
N ARG A 61 2.15 4.61 13.80
CA ARG A 61 1.86 3.22 14.14
C ARG A 61 2.15 2.24 13.00
N PHE A 62 2.41 2.74 11.79
CA PHE A 62 2.55 1.90 10.61
C PHE A 62 3.95 1.32 10.48
N THR A 63 4.04 0.00 10.47
CA THR A 63 5.25 -0.72 10.05
C THR A 63 5.09 -1.14 8.60
N LEU A 64 5.97 -0.64 7.73
CA LEU A 64 5.91 -0.88 6.29
C LEU A 64 6.82 -2.04 5.88
N SER A 65 6.27 -2.99 5.14
CA SER A 65 7.05 -4.00 4.41
C SER A 65 6.76 -3.91 2.93
N ALA A 66 7.77 -3.69 2.09
CA ALA A 66 7.60 -3.56 0.65
C ALA A 66 8.38 -4.64 -0.09
N ARG A 67 7.78 -5.20 -1.14
CA ARG A 67 8.45 -6.16 -2.03
C ARG A 67 7.99 -6.02 -3.46
N ILE A 68 8.89 -6.34 -4.39
CA ILE A 68 8.57 -6.43 -5.81
C ILE A 68 8.34 -7.91 -6.14
N ALA A 69 7.12 -8.23 -6.58
CA ALA A 69 6.76 -9.56 -7.03
C ALA A 69 7.30 -9.83 -8.45
N PRO A 70 7.41 -11.11 -8.86
CA PRO A 70 7.73 -11.45 -10.24
C PRO A 70 6.72 -10.81 -11.20
N PHE A 71 7.22 -10.51 -12.40
CA PHE A 71 6.46 -9.88 -13.49
C PHE A 71 5.06 -10.50 -13.65
N CYS A 72 4.04 -9.64 -13.58
CA CYS A 72 2.67 -9.99 -13.91
C CYS A 72 2.31 -9.30 -15.22
N ALA A 73 1.83 -10.06 -16.21
CA ALA A 73 1.56 -9.54 -17.56
C ALA A 73 0.37 -8.58 -17.64
N HIS A 74 -0.31 -8.30 -16.51
CA HIS A 74 -1.43 -7.38 -16.44
C HIS A 74 -0.99 -6.01 -15.90
N GLN A 75 -1.78 -4.97 -16.22
CA GLN A 75 -1.54 -3.58 -15.81
C GLN A 75 -1.00 -3.51 -14.38
N GLY A 76 0.13 -2.81 -14.19
CA GLY A 76 0.91 -2.88 -12.96
C GLY A 76 0.04 -2.71 -11.73
N GLU A 77 0.08 -3.70 -10.83
CA GLU A 77 -0.80 -3.79 -9.69
C GLU A 77 -0.01 -3.55 -8.40
N VAL A 78 -0.62 -2.86 -7.45
CA VAL A 78 -0.06 -2.72 -6.09
C VAL A 78 -1.06 -3.35 -5.12
N LYS A 79 -0.66 -4.44 -4.49
CA LYS A 79 -1.44 -5.09 -3.45
C LYS A 79 -1.03 -4.55 -2.09
N ILE A 80 -1.99 -4.01 -1.36
CA ILE A 80 -1.81 -3.49 0.00
C ILE A 80 -2.53 -4.42 0.97
N GLU A 81 -1.81 -4.95 1.94
CA GLU A 81 -2.37 -5.79 3.01
C GLU A 81 -2.11 -5.12 4.36
N VAL A 82 -3.17 -4.87 5.13
CA VAL A 82 -3.07 -4.32 6.49
C VAL A 82 -3.31 -5.45 7.49
N ARG A 83 -2.42 -5.61 8.46
CA ARG A 83 -2.55 -6.55 9.57
C ARG A 83 -2.38 -5.77 10.87
N GLY A 84 -3.29 -5.98 11.82
CA GLY A 84 -3.25 -5.40 13.16
C GLY A 84 -3.50 -6.46 14.22
#